data_AF-A0A1M6JFP7-F1
#
_entry.id   AF-A0A1M6JFP7-F1
#
_cell.length_a   1.000
_cell.length_b   1.000
_cell.length_c   1.000
_cell.angle_alpha   90.00
_cell.angle_beta   90.00
_cell.angle_gamma   90.00
#
_symmetry.space_group_name_H-M   'P 1'
#
loop_
_entity.id
_entity.type
_entity.pdbx_description
1 polymer ?
#
loop_
_entity_poly.entity_id
_entity_poly.type
_entity_poly.pdbx_seq_one_letter_code
_entity_poly.pdbx_strand_id
1 'polypeptide(L)'
;MELLLIILIPIIIWIASIYMLTGWDKFNVFFIANGILISVYVCALIFGKSIWPHDEYGLGFLYRLAICLLSHVLIVFVFAIIKNRQLKK
;
A
#
# COMPACT_ATOMS: atom_id res chain seq x y z
N MET A 1 15.98 -0.89 -12.74
CA MET A 1 16.14 0.02 -11.59
C MET A 1 14.78 0.43 -11.02
N GLU A 2 13.82 0.79 -11.87
CA GLU A 2 12.46 1.24 -11.46
C GLU A 2 11.65 0.19 -10.71
N LEU A 3 11.63 -1.07 -11.18
CA LEU A 3 10.93 -2.19 -10.51
C LEU A 3 11.42 -2.44 -9.08
N LEU A 4 12.72 -2.24 -8.84
CA LEU A 4 13.34 -2.45 -7.53
C LEU A 4 12.83 -1.39 -6.53
N LEU A 5 12.79 -0.11 -6.95
CA LEU A 5 12.21 0.97 -6.16
C LEU A 5 10.73 0.76 -5.86
N ILE A 6 9.98 0.26 -6.85
CA ILE A 6 8.54 0.03 -6.74
C ILE A 6 8.20 -1.10 -5.78
N ILE A 7 9.11 -2.05 -5.58
CA ILE A 7 8.98 -3.11 -4.58
C ILE A 7 9.53 -2.66 -3.22
N LEU A 8 10.66 -1.94 -3.20
CA LEU A 8 11.31 -1.51 -1.95
C LEU A 8 10.45 -0.49 -1.18
N ILE A 9 9.83 0.48 -1.87
CA ILE A 9 9.06 1.54 -1.22
C ILE A 9 7.88 0.98 -0.42
N PRO A 10 7.01 0.11 -0.98
CA PRO A 10 5.96 -0.55 -0.20
C PRO A 10 6.50 -1.38 0.97
N ILE A 11 7.61 -2.10 0.79
CA ILE A 11 8.23 -2.90 1.86
C ILE A 11 8.72 -2.01 3.00
N ILE A 12 9.40 -0.90 2.70
CA ILE A 12 9.88 0.06 3.70
C ILE A 12 8.70 0.69 4.45
N ILE A 13 7.66 1.11 3.72
CA ILE A 13 6.43 1.67 4.33
C ILE A 13 5.75 0.62 5.22
N TRP A 14 5.75 -0.65 4.81
CA TRP A 14 5.20 -1.76 5.60
C TRP A 14 5.98 -1.99 6.89
N ILE A 15 7.31 -2.05 6.81
CA ILE A 15 8.20 -2.19 7.99
C ILE A 15 8.04 -0.99 8.94
N ALA A 16 8.01 0.24 8.42
CA ALA A 16 7.77 1.43 9.22
C ALA A 16 6.40 1.40 9.91
N SER A 17 5.36 0.95 9.20
CA SER A 17 4.03 0.76 9.77
C SER A 17 4.04 -0.28 10.90
N ILE A 18 4.77 -1.39 10.74
CA ILE A 18 4.94 -2.42 11.76
C ILE A 18 5.57 -1.83 13.04
N TYR A 19 6.64 -1.06 12.86
CA TYR A 19 7.36 -0.42 13.96
C TYR A 19 6.52 0.64 14.69
N MET A 20 5.69 1.41 13.98
CA MET A 20 4.83 2.43 14.61
C MET A 20 3.59 1.85 15.31
N LEU A 21 3.23 0.60 15.03
CA LEU A 21 2.02 -0.04 15.52
C LEU A 21 2.28 -1.19 16.50
N THR A 22 3.54 -1.46 16.81
CA THR A 22 3.94 -2.50 17.77
C THR A 22 3.39 -2.14 19.16
N GLY A 23 2.55 -3.02 19.73
CA GLY A 23 1.86 -2.80 21.00
C GLY A 23 0.38 -2.41 20.91
N TRP A 24 -0.19 -2.28 19.71
CA TRP A 24 -1.65 -2.13 19.56
C TRP A 24 -2.33 -3.51 19.60
N ASP A 25 -3.39 -3.69 20.39
CA ASP A 25 -4.15 -4.96 20.47
C ASP A 25 -4.65 -5.47 19.11
N LYS A 26 -4.88 -4.55 18.16
CA LYS A 26 -5.33 -4.88 16.80
C LYS A 26 -4.18 -5.00 15.79
N PHE A 27 -2.93 -5.04 16.26
CA PHE A 27 -1.75 -5.12 15.41
C PHE A 27 -1.80 -6.31 14.45
N ASN A 28 -2.21 -7.50 14.92
CA ASN A 28 -2.31 -8.68 14.06
C ASN A 28 -3.31 -8.49 12.91
N VAL A 29 -4.47 -7.88 13.20
CA VAL A 29 -5.49 -7.58 12.19
C VAL A 29 -4.96 -6.57 11.18
N PHE A 30 -4.28 -5.52 11.67
CA PHE A 30 -3.62 -4.53 10.80
C PHE A 30 -2.55 -5.18 9.93
N PHE A 31 -1.68 -6.01 10.51
CA PHE A 31 -0.58 -6.67 9.81
C PHE A 31 -1.08 -7.55 8.67
N ILE A 32 -2.10 -8.38 8.93
CA ILE A 32 -2.72 -9.24 7.92
C ILE A 32 -3.39 -8.39 6.83
N ALA A 33 -4.18 -7.38 7.22
CA ALA A 33 -4.85 -6.50 6.25
C ALA A 33 -3.84 -5.79 5.35
N ASN A 34 -2.74 -5.29 5.93
CA ASN A 34 -1.70 -4.57 5.18
C ASN A 34 -0.90 -5.53 4.27
N GLY A 35 -0.63 -6.76 4.72
CA GLY A 35 0.00 -7.79 3.89
C GLY A 35 -0.85 -8.20 2.69
N ILE A 36 -2.16 -8.40 2.89
CA ILE A 36 -3.12 -8.65 1.79
C ILE A 36 -3.12 -7.48 0.82
N LEU A 37 -3.19 -6.26 1.34
CA LEU A 37 -3.24 -5.03 0.55
C LEU A 37 -1.99 -4.86 -0.33
N ILE A 38 -0.79 -5.07 0.22
CA ILE A 38 0.46 -5.05 -0.55
C ILE A 38 0.46 -6.16 -1.61
N SER A 39 0.01 -7.36 -1.26
CA SER A 39 -0.05 -8.48 -2.22
C SER A 39 -0.97 -8.16 -3.40
N VAL A 40 -2.13 -7.58 -3.13
CA VAL A 40 -3.07 -7.12 -4.17
C VAL A 40 -2.44 -6.05 -5.04
N TYR A 41 -1.70 -5.09 -4.47
CA TYR A 41 -1.00 -4.06 -5.25
C TYR A 41 0.08 -4.64 -6.15
N VAL A 42 0.90 -5.54 -5.62
CA VAL A 42 1.95 -6.19 -6.41
C VAL A 42 1.32 -6.96 -7.58
N CYS A 43 0.24 -7.70 -7.34
CA CYS A 43 -0.51 -8.37 -8.40
C CYS A 43 -1.10 -7.38 -9.42
N ALA A 44 -1.70 -6.27 -8.96
CA ALA A 44 -2.27 -5.26 -9.83
C ALA A 44 -1.21 -4.53 -10.67
N LEU A 45 0.00 -4.36 -10.15
CA LEU A 45 1.12 -3.74 -10.86
C LEU A 45 1.73 -4.68 -11.89
N ILE A 46 1.91 -5.96 -11.55
CA ILE A 46 2.53 -6.98 -12.41
C ILE A 46 1.56 -7.45 -13.51
N PHE A 47 0.32 -7.77 -13.15
CA PHE A 47 -0.65 -8.41 -14.05
C PHE A 47 -1.72 -7.44 -14.58
N GLY A 48 -1.77 -6.20 -14.07
CA GLY A 48 -2.75 -5.22 -14.51
C GLY A 48 -2.53 -4.82 -15.96
N LYS A 49 -3.57 -4.98 -16.79
CA LYS A 49 -3.57 -4.44 -18.15
C LYS A 49 -3.61 -2.92 -18.13
N SER A 50 -3.00 -2.32 -19.14
CA SER A 50 -3.17 -0.90 -19.39
C SER A 50 -4.61 -0.60 -19.76
N ILE A 51 -5.16 0.46 -19.18
CA ILE A 51 -6.48 0.98 -19.54
C ILE A 51 -6.37 1.79 -20.83
N TRP A 52 -5.15 2.20 -21.19
CA TRP A 52 -4.88 2.90 -22.43
C TRP A 52 -4.59 1.91 -23.57
N PRO A 53 -5.19 2.12 -24.76
CA PRO A 53 -5.01 1.25 -25.92
C PRO A 53 -3.59 1.34 -26.52
N HIS A 54 -2.90 2.45 -26.29
CA HIS A 54 -1.50 2.65 -26.64
C HIS A 54 -0.74 3.05 -25.38
N ASP A 55 0.16 2.18 -24.91
CA ASP A 55 0.97 2.41 -23.70
C ASP A 55 2.46 2.52 -24.08
N GLU A 56 2.74 3.32 -25.11
CA GLU A 56 4.09 3.50 -25.67
C GLU A 56 5.06 4.12 -24.67
N TYR A 57 4.54 4.92 -23.74
CA TYR A 57 5.32 5.66 -22.74
C TYR A 57 5.24 5.04 -21.33
N GLY A 58 4.60 3.88 -21.17
CA GLY A 58 4.43 3.23 -19.86
C GLY A 58 3.55 4.03 -18.88
N LEU A 59 2.76 4.98 -19.39
CA LEU A 59 1.84 5.79 -18.59
C LEU A 59 0.86 4.89 -17.82
N GLY A 60 0.37 3.81 -18.43
CA GLY A 60 -0.60 2.92 -17.79
C GLY A 60 -0.07 2.29 -16.51
N PHE A 61 1.22 1.99 -16.49
CA PHE A 61 1.91 1.53 -15.29
C PHE A 61 2.02 2.63 -14.23
N LEU A 62 2.40 3.86 -14.61
CA LEU A 62 2.45 5.00 -13.69
C LEU A 62 1.08 5.32 -13.08
N TYR A 63 0.01 5.21 -13.87
CA TYR A 63 -1.35 5.39 -13.38
C TYR A 63 -1.74 4.32 -12.34
N ARG A 64 -1.47 3.04 -12.62
CA ARG A 64 -1.68 1.95 -11.66
C ARG A 64 -0.86 2.15 -10.39
N LEU A 65 0.39 2.59 -10.52
CA LEU A 65 1.28 2.90 -9.40
C LEU A 65 0.72 4.04 -8.54
N ALA A 66 0.29 5.13 -9.17
CA ALA A 66 -0.31 6.27 -8.47
C ALA A 66 -1.58 5.86 -7.70
N ILE A 67 -2.47 5.07 -8.31
CA ILE A 67 -3.66 4.56 -7.64
C ILE A 67 -3.31 3.63 -6.47
N CYS A 68 -2.36 2.72 -6.65
CA CYS A 68 -1.92 1.84 -5.57
C CYS A 68 -1.38 2.64 -4.37
N LEU A 69 -0.51 3.63 -4.63
CA LEU A 69 0.03 4.49 -3.58
C LEU A 69 -1.05 5.34 -2.89
N LEU A 70 -1.95 5.98 -3.66
CA LEU A 70 -3.03 6.81 -3.10
C LEU A 70 -3.98 5.99 -2.25
N SER A 71 -4.41 4.82 -2.73
CA SER A 71 -5.28 3.93 -1.97
C SER A 71 -4.58 3.40 -0.71
N HIS A 72 -3.28 3.10 -0.78
CA HIS A 72 -2.51 2.67 0.39
C HIS A 72 -2.49 3.74 1.47
N VAL A 73 -2.13 4.97 1.10
CA VAL A 73 -2.09 6.12 2.02
C VAL A 73 -3.47 6.37 2.63
N LEU A 74 -4.55 6.36 1.84
CA LEU A 74 -5.91 6.54 2.35
C LEU A 74 -6.31 5.46 3.35
N ILE A 75 -6.01 4.19 3.06
CA ILE A 75 -6.37 3.07 3.93
C ILE A 75 -5.59 3.13 5.25
N VAL A 76 -4.27 3.33 5.18
CA VAL A 76 -3.43 3.48 6.38
C VAL A 76 -3.84 4.71 7.19
N PHE A 77 -4.23 5.81 6.53
CA PHE A 77 -4.74 7.00 7.18
C PHE A 77 -6.05 6.76 7.94
N VAL A 78 -7.01 6.04 7.34
CA VAL A 78 -8.24 5.63 8.02
C VAL A 78 -7.92 4.76 9.24
N PHE A 79 -7.00 3.79 9.11
CA PHE A 79 -6.54 2.98 10.24
C PHE A 79 -5.91 3.82 11.35
N ALA A 80 -5.10 4.82 11.00
CA ALA A 80 -4.47 5.73 11.96
C ALA A 80 -5.52 6.57 12.71
N ILE A 81 -6.55 7.08 12.03
CA ILE A 81 -7.67 7.80 12.66
C ILE A 81 -8.41 6.88 13.63
N ILE A 82 -8.69 5.64 13.23
CA ILE A 82 -9.36 4.65 14.09
C ILE A 82 -8.52 4.38 15.33
N LYS A 83 -7.21 4.12 15.19
CA LYS A 83 -6.28 3.95 16.32
C LYS A 83 -6.30 5.15 17.26
N ASN A 84 -6.18 6.37 16.73
CA ASN A 84 -6.18 7.60 17.54
C ASN A 84 -7.48 7.76 18.33
N ARG A 85 -8.64 7.43 17.73
CA ARG A 85 -9.92 7.43 18.44
C ARG A 85 -10.01 6.36 19.53
N GLN A 86 -9.38 5.20 19.34
CA GLN A 86 -9.35 4.13 20.34
C GLN A 86 -8.41 4.43 21.51
N LEU A 87 -7.31 5.15 21.28
CA LEU A 87 -6.35 5.53 22.33
C LEU A 87 -6.81 6.72 23.19
N LYS A 88 -7.80 7.50 22.72
CA LYS A 88 -8.41 8.62 23.46
C LYS A 88 -9.60 8.22 24.35
N LYS A 89 -9.93 6.93 24.39
CA LYS A 89 -10.89 6.34 25.34
C LYS A 89 -10.11 5.68 26.47
#